data_AF-A0AAN6MH16-F1
#
_entry.id   AF-A0AAN6MH16-F1
#
_cell.length_a   1.000
_cell.length_b   1.000
_cell.length_c   1.000
_cell.angle_alpha   90.00
_cell.angle_beta   90.00
_cell.angle_gamma   90.00
#
_symmetry.space_group_name_H-M   'P 1'
#
loop_
_entity.id
_entity.type
_entity.pdbx_description
1 polymer ?
#
loop_
_entity_poly.entity_id
_entity_poly.type
_entity_poly.pdbx_seq_one_letter_code
_entity_poly.pdbx_strand_id
1 'polypeptide(L)'
;MLARRRVLVLDKPAYPRDRAERQRRADQDEERFLDPELDDGRRLVCPKEQEERFRSWQAMELFIKTHKKGWDFHQIWLRLCRDDPRAKVVIRSYFCHYVRRSQVNRPALGEEEYETVQMINCTKTVIDHWKNLVAEADNTVLREMRRKDPDNYGLWKLRWDLGEPKDRPVADISNWIRKEMKEEFDLIPESKLSIKKHETTADDLLMLLDTLWTRAEHVPCLPLVRVSVHWTL
;
A
#
# COMPACT_ATOMS: atom_id res chain seq x y z
N MET A 1 -4.58 -49.38 15.62
CA MET A 1 -4.55 -48.74 14.28
C MET A 1 -4.77 -47.24 14.47
N LEU A 2 -3.72 -46.44 14.36
CA LEU A 2 -3.81 -44.97 14.44
C LEU A 2 -3.14 -44.39 13.20
N ALA A 3 -3.95 -43.74 12.37
CA ALA A 3 -3.55 -43.15 11.11
C ALA A 3 -2.61 -41.94 11.34
N ARG A 4 -1.42 -41.99 10.74
CA ARG A 4 -0.50 -40.85 10.68
C ARG A 4 -1.04 -39.82 9.67
N ARG A 5 -1.39 -38.62 10.14
CA ARG A 5 -1.61 -37.44 9.30
C ARG A 5 -0.30 -37.08 8.58
N ARG A 6 -0.31 -37.08 7.25
CA ARG A 6 0.73 -36.45 6.43
C ARG A 6 0.57 -34.94 6.53
N VAL A 7 1.56 -34.25 7.10
CA VAL A 7 1.71 -32.80 6.95
C VAL A 7 2.46 -32.58 5.62
N LEU A 8 1.81 -31.87 4.69
CA LEU A 8 2.47 -31.35 3.50
C LEU A 8 3.40 -30.22 3.93
N VAL A 9 4.71 -30.49 3.91
CA VAL A 9 5.74 -29.46 4.04
C VAL A 9 5.79 -28.73 2.71
N LEU A 10 5.40 -27.46 2.71
CA LEU A 10 5.68 -26.56 1.58
C LEU A 10 7.17 -26.23 1.62
N ASP A 11 7.94 -26.81 0.69
CA ASP A 11 9.34 -26.50 0.50
C ASP A 11 9.49 -25.00 0.15
N LYS A 12 10.20 -24.27 1.02
CA LYS A 12 10.74 -22.95 0.65
C LYS A 12 11.85 -23.17 -0.38
N PRO A 13 11.92 -22.36 -1.45
CA PRO A 13 13.00 -22.50 -2.42
C PRO A 13 14.35 -22.29 -1.72
N ALA A 14 15.24 -23.27 -1.88
CA ALA A 14 16.58 -23.23 -1.33
C ALA A 14 17.36 -22.03 -1.88
N TYR A 15 18.07 -21.32 -1.01
CA TYR A 15 18.99 -20.27 -1.41
C TYR A 15 20.11 -20.91 -2.27
N PRO A 16 20.34 -20.48 -3.53
CA PRO A 16 21.31 -21.15 -4.40
C PRO A 16 22.72 -21.07 -3.81
N ARG A 17 23.33 -22.22 -3.52
CA ARG A 17 24.70 -22.31 -2.99
C ARG A 17 25.75 -22.13 -4.10
N ASP A 18 25.39 -22.45 -5.34
CA ASP A 18 26.29 -22.39 -6.49
C ASP A 18 26.52 -20.92 -6.95
N ARG A 19 27.78 -20.59 -7.21
CA ARG A 19 28.19 -19.27 -7.73
C ARG A 19 27.72 -19.07 -9.17
N ALA A 20 27.69 -20.14 -9.97
CA ALA A 20 27.25 -20.07 -11.37
C ALA A 20 25.75 -19.84 -11.52
N GLU A 21 24.94 -20.32 -10.58
CA GLU A 21 23.50 -20.11 -10.57
C GLU A 21 23.13 -18.71 -10.06
N ARG A 22 23.90 -18.18 -9.10
CA ARG A 22 23.79 -16.77 -8.68
C ARG A 22 24.17 -15.82 -9.79
N GLN A 23 25.24 -16.11 -10.53
CA GLN A 23 25.65 -15.31 -11.67
C GLN A 23 24.57 -15.32 -12.76
N ARG A 24 24.05 -16.50 -13.13
CA ARG A 24 22.95 -16.60 -14.10
C ARG A 24 21.68 -15.84 -13.69
N ARG A 25 21.32 -15.82 -12.40
CA ARG A 25 20.19 -15.02 -11.91
C ARG A 25 20.50 -13.52 -11.93
N ALA A 26 21.72 -13.12 -11.57
CA ALA A 26 22.16 -11.74 -11.67
C ALA A 26 22.17 -11.26 -13.13
N ASP A 27 22.66 -12.09 -14.06
CA ASP A 27 22.70 -11.81 -15.50
C ASP A 27 21.27 -11.78 -16.09
N GLN A 28 20.37 -12.67 -15.65
CA GLN A 28 18.94 -12.63 -16.05
C GLN A 28 18.19 -11.43 -15.47
N ASP A 29 18.50 -11.05 -14.23
CA ASP A 29 17.98 -9.82 -13.65
C ASP A 29 18.53 -8.62 -14.44
N GLU A 30 19.82 -8.58 -14.75
CA GLU A 30 20.48 -7.55 -15.56
C GLU A 30 19.90 -7.45 -16.99
N GLU A 31 19.64 -8.58 -17.66
CA GLU A 31 18.91 -8.60 -18.93
C GLU A 31 17.48 -8.07 -18.80
N ARG A 32 16.79 -8.34 -17.67
CA ARG A 32 15.48 -7.76 -17.37
C ARG A 32 15.55 -6.24 -17.12
N PHE A 33 16.69 -5.72 -16.66
CA PHE A 33 16.95 -4.28 -16.54
C PHE A 33 17.32 -3.61 -17.87
N LEU A 34 17.76 -4.38 -18.87
CA LEU A 34 18.26 -3.90 -20.17
C LEU A 34 17.22 -4.00 -21.31
N ASP A 35 16.02 -4.52 -21.03
CA ASP A 35 14.95 -4.62 -22.04
C ASP A 35 14.47 -3.21 -22.49
N PRO A 36 14.74 -2.77 -23.74
CA PRO A 36 14.51 -1.39 -24.18
C PRO A 36 13.07 -1.10 -24.61
N GLU A 37 12.08 -1.89 -24.20
CA GLU A 37 10.67 -1.64 -24.49
C GLU A 37 10.13 -0.46 -23.68
N LEU A 38 10.42 0.76 -24.18
CA LEU A 38 10.00 2.06 -23.65
C LEU A 38 10.48 2.28 -22.21
N ASP A 39 11.56 3.04 -22.03
CA ASP A 39 11.90 3.68 -20.76
C ASP A 39 10.71 4.56 -20.31
N ASP A 40 9.77 3.92 -19.63
CA ASP A 40 8.53 4.50 -19.11
C ASP A 40 8.75 5.05 -17.68
N GLY A 41 10.01 5.07 -17.21
CA GLY A 41 10.36 5.54 -15.88
C GLY A 41 9.82 4.64 -14.77
N ARG A 42 9.57 3.35 -15.04
CA ARG A 42 9.21 2.37 -14.00
C ARG A 42 10.23 2.39 -12.88
N ARG A 43 9.84 2.96 -11.74
CA ARG A 43 10.49 2.61 -10.49
C ARG A 43 10.21 1.13 -10.25
N LEU A 44 11.27 0.35 -10.19
CA LEU A 44 11.22 -0.97 -9.59
C LEU A 44 10.81 -0.82 -8.13
N VAL A 45 9.78 -1.55 -7.78
CA VAL A 45 9.09 -1.46 -6.50
C VAL A 45 9.19 -2.84 -5.88
N CYS A 46 9.44 -2.91 -4.58
CA CYS A 46 9.61 -4.23 -3.96
C CYS A 46 8.28 -5.02 -4.05
N PRO A 47 8.32 -6.37 -4.05
CA PRO A 47 7.11 -7.17 -4.21
C PRO A 47 6.00 -6.85 -3.20
N LYS A 48 6.37 -6.45 -1.98
CA LYS A 48 5.42 -6.06 -0.92
C LYS A 48 4.67 -4.78 -1.27
N GLU A 49 5.38 -3.75 -1.73
CA GLU A 49 4.77 -2.49 -2.15
C GLU A 49 3.89 -2.68 -3.40
N GLN A 50 4.27 -3.58 -4.31
CA GLN A 50 3.46 -3.94 -5.48
C GLN A 50 2.16 -4.65 -5.08
N GLU A 51 2.22 -5.57 -4.11
CA GLU A 51 1.04 -6.24 -3.57
C GLU A 51 0.10 -5.26 -2.86
N GLU A 52 0.64 -4.33 -2.05
CA GLU A 52 -0.16 -3.29 -1.40
C GLU A 52 -0.88 -2.40 -2.41
N ARG A 53 -0.18 -1.99 -3.47
CA ARG A 53 -0.74 -1.24 -4.58
C ARG A 53 -1.87 -1.99 -5.29
N PHE A 54 -1.65 -3.26 -5.61
CA PHE A 54 -2.65 -4.12 -6.24
C PHE A 54 -3.91 -4.28 -5.37
N ARG A 55 -3.73 -4.44 -4.05
CA ARG A 55 -4.86 -4.48 -3.11
C ARG A 55 -5.63 -3.17 -3.07
N SER A 56 -4.93 -2.04 -3.06
CA SER A 56 -5.56 -0.71 -3.14
C SER A 56 -6.40 -0.58 -4.41
N TRP A 57 -5.85 -1.01 -5.55
CA TRP A 57 -6.51 -1.01 -6.86
C TRP A 57 -7.80 -1.84 -6.85
N GLN A 58 -7.73 -3.09 -6.39
CA GLN A 58 -8.89 -3.98 -6.29
C GLN A 58 -9.97 -3.45 -5.35
N ALA A 59 -9.58 -2.85 -4.21
CA ALA A 59 -10.52 -2.27 -3.27
C ALA A 59 -11.32 -1.12 -3.90
N MET A 60 -10.67 -0.28 -4.69
CA MET A 60 -11.35 0.80 -5.42
C MET A 60 -12.23 0.25 -6.53
N GLU A 61 -11.73 -0.71 -7.31
CA GLU A 61 -12.51 -1.34 -8.38
C GLU A 61 -13.80 -1.97 -7.83
N LEU A 62 -13.71 -2.70 -6.72
CA LEU A 62 -14.86 -3.29 -6.04
C LEU A 62 -15.85 -2.23 -5.55
N PHE A 63 -15.35 -1.12 -5.00
CA PHE A 63 -16.20 -0.01 -4.58
C PHE A 63 -16.98 0.58 -5.76
N ILE A 64 -16.32 0.82 -6.89
CA ILE A 64 -16.97 1.37 -8.09
C ILE A 64 -18.03 0.40 -8.62
N LYS A 65 -17.68 -0.88 -8.77
CA LYS A 65 -18.62 -1.92 -9.21
C LYS A 65 -19.86 -2.03 -8.31
N THR A 66 -19.67 -1.90 -6.99
CA THR A 66 -20.75 -2.08 -6.01
C THR A 66 -21.61 -0.84 -5.84
N HIS A 67 -21.00 0.34 -5.77
CA HIS A 67 -21.67 1.57 -5.31
C HIS A 67 -21.89 2.63 -6.40
N LYS A 68 -21.27 2.51 -7.57
CA LYS A 68 -21.33 3.51 -8.65
C LYS A 68 -21.81 2.89 -9.97
N LYS A 69 -23.08 2.43 -9.99
CA LYS A 69 -23.71 1.89 -11.21
C LYS A 69 -23.60 2.88 -12.38
N GLY A 70 -23.20 2.37 -13.55
CA GLY A 70 -23.02 3.16 -14.76
C GLY A 70 -21.65 3.84 -14.90
N TRP A 71 -20.78 3.72 -13.89
CA TRP A 71 -19.39 4.14 -14.01
C TRP A 71 -18.49 2.94 -14.32
N ASP A 72 -17.69 3.07 -15.36
CA ASP A 72 -16.60 2.14 -15.63
C ASP A 72 -15.34 2.57 -14.88
N PHE A 73 -14.68 1.60 -14.23
CA PHE A 73 -13.54 1.86 -13.38
C PHE A 73 -12.35 2.42 -14.17
N HIS A 74 -12.05 1.86 -15.34
CA HIS A 74 -10.95 2.35 -16.17
C HIS A 74 -11.26 3.73 -16.75
N GLN A 75 -12.50 3.98 -17.17
CA GLN A 75 -12.94 5.28 -17.68
C GLN A 75 -12.82 6.40 -16.65
N ILE A 76 -12.95 6.13 -15.34
CA ILE A 76 -12.74 7.15 -14.30
C ILE A 76 -11.32 7.73 -14.40
N TRP A 77 -10.31 6.89 -14.58
CA TRP A 77 -8.91 7.32 -14.69
C TRP A 77 -8.64 8.12 -15.95
N LEU A 78 -9.23 7.72 -17.08
CA LEU A 78 -9.11 8.45 -18.35
C LEU A 78 -9.79 9.82 -18.28
N ARG A 79 -10.95 9.89 -17.64
CA ARG A 79 -11.65 11.16 -17.39
C ARG A 79 -10.89 12.03 -16.41
N LEU A 80 -10.22 11.44 -15.42
CA LEU A 80 -9.37 12.17 -14.49
C LEU A 80 -8.19 12.85 -15.19
N CYS A 81 -7.54 12.18 -16.16
CA CYS A 81 -6.50 12.79 -17.01
C CYS A 81 -7.01 14.02 -17.78
N ARG A 82 -8.30 14.06 -18.10
CA ARG A 82 -8.97 15.20 -18.76
C ARG A 82 -9.53 16.22 -17.76
N ASP A 83 -9.14 16.13 -16.49
CA ASP A 83 -9.56 17.00 -15.40
C ASP A 83 -11.08 17.02 -15.14
N ASP A 84 -11.80 15.94 -15.48
CA ASP A 84 -13.26 15.85 -15.30
C ASP A 84 -13.65 15.96 -13.81
N PRO A 85 -14.44 16.99 -13.42
CA PRO A 85 -14.90 17.16 -12.04
C PRO A 85 -15.70 15.96 -11.51
N ARG A 86 -16.44 15.26 -12.36
CA ARG A 86 -17.24 14.10 -11.95
C ARG A 86 -16.35 12.92 -11.56
N ALA A 87 -15.25 12.71 -12.27
CA ALA A 87 -14.26 11.68 -11.91
C ALA A 87 -13.63 12.00 -10.54
N LYS A 88 -13.29 13.27 -10.28
CA LYS A 88 -12.79 13.71 -8.96
C LYS A 88 -13.80 13.41 -7.84
N VAL A 89 -15.09 13.71 -8.04
CA VAL A 89 -16.15 13.42 -7.05
C VAL A 89 -16.27 11.92 -6.75
N VAL A 90 -16.14 11.07 -7.76
CA VAL A 90 -16.18 9.62 -7.58
C VAL A 90 -14.99 9.14 -6.75
N ILE A 91 -13.78 9.65 -7.03
CA ILE A 91 -12.57 9.32 -6.25
C ILE A 91 -12.68 9.82 -4.81
N ARG A 92 -13.16 11.06 -4.61
CA ARG A 92 -13.43 11.60 -3.26
C ARG A 92 -14.43 10.72 -2.50
N SER A 93 -15.52 10.30 -3.15
CA SER A 93 -16.51 9.38 -2.56
C SER A 93 -15.88 8.07 -2.11
N TYR A 94 -14.96 7.52 -2.90
CA TYR A 94 -14.23 6.30 -2.54
C TYR A 94 -13.40 6.52 -1.26
N PHE A 95 -12.66 7.62 -1.16
CA PHE A 95 -11.86 7.88 0.05
C PHE A 95 -12.71 8.10 1.30
N CYS A 96 -13.83 8.82 1.19
CA CYS A 96 -14.78 8.94 2.31
C CYS A 96 -15.28 7.54 2.75
N HIS A 97 -15.61 6.66 1.80
CA HIS A 97 -16.01 5.28 2.10
C HIS A 97 -14.87 4.45 2.70
N TYR A 98 -13.65 4.58 2.18
CA TYR A 98 -12.45 3.90 2.67
C TYR A 98 -12.17 4.24 4.13
N VAL A 99 -12.22 5.51 4.49
CA VAL A 99 -12.06 5.96 5.88
C VAL A 99 -13.23 5.45 6.73
N ARG A 100 -14.49 5.69 6.36
CA ARG A 100 -15.65 5.21 7.12
C ARG A 100 -15.61 3.70 7.42
N ARG A 101 -15.15 2.88 6.48
CA ARG A 101 -15.07 1.43 6.67
C ARG A 101 -13.92 0.94 7.54
N SER A 102 -12.99 1.82 7.92
CA SER A 102 -11.89 1.44 8.81
C SER A 102 -12.24 1.53 10.30
N GLN A 103 -13.51 1.76 10.64
CA GLN A 103 -13.99 1.67 12.01
C GLN A 103 -13.99 0.23 12.50
N VAL A 104 -13.41 0.00 13.67
CA VAL A 104 -13.33 -1.31 14.33
C VAL A 104 -13.70 -1.13 15.80
N ASN A 105 -14.47 -2.07 16.34
CA ASN A 105 -14.74 -2.13 17.78
C ASN A 105 -13.56 -2.83 18.47
N ARG A 106 -12.94 -2.18 19.44
CA ARG A 106 -11.89 -2.77 20.28
C ARG A 106 -12.28 -2.71 21.75
N PRO A 107 -11.79 -3.63 22.60
CA PRO A 107 -12.04 -3.55 24.03
C PRO A 107 -11.54 -2.22 24.59
N ALA A 108 -12.38 -1.56 25.40
CA ALA A 108 -12.00 -0.35 26.09
C ALA A 108 -11.43 -0.66 27.49
N LEU A 109 -10.57 0.22 28.00
CA LEU A 109 -10.00 0.11 29.36
C LEU A 109 -10.85 0.85 30.41
N GLY A 110 -11.96 1.47 30.00
CA GLY A 110 -12.86 2.26 30.85
C GLY A 110 -14.09 1.49 31.32
N GLU A 111 -15.15 2.21 31.69
CA GLU A 111 -16.42 1.60 32.13
C GLU A 111 -17.17 0.89 30.99
N GLU A 112 -16.91 1.28 29.74
CA GLU A 112 -17.45 0.62 28.56
C GLU A 112 -16.64 -0.62 28.20
N GLU A 113 -17.30 -1.70 27.76
CA GLU A 113 -16.62 -2.94 27.36
C GLU A 113 -15.88 -2.80 26.01
N TYR A 114 -16.41 -1.99 25.10
CA TYR A 114 -15.86 -1.75 23.77
C TYR A 114 -15.95 -0.29 23.36
N GLU A 115 -14.93 0.21 22.66
CA GLU A 115 -14.95 1.49 21.96
C GLU A 115 -14.82 1.29 20.44
N THR A 116 -15.57 2.08 19.67
CA THR A 116 -15.40 2.14 18.21
C THR A 116 -14.25 3.09 17.89
N VAL A 117 -13.19 2.55 17.30
CA VAL A 117 -12.04 3.35 16.86
C VAL A 117 -11.88 3.36 15.35
N GLN A 118 -11.50 4.53 14.88
CA GLN A 118 -11.17 4.81 13.50
C GLN A 118 -9.71 4.38 13.23
N MET A 119 -9.50 3.27 12.51
CA MET A 119 -8.14 2.76 12.25
C MET A 119 -7.34 3.67 11.31
N ILE A 120 -8.00 4.31 10.34
CA ILE A 120 -7.37 5.34 9.51
C ILE A 120 -7.63 6.70 10.16
N ASN A 121 -6.66 7.16 10.94
CA ASN A 121 -6.76 8.36 11.77
C ASN A 121 -5.88 9.52 11.30
N CYS A 122 -5.18 9.39 10.17
CA CYS A 122 -4.28 10.44 9.68
C CYS A 122 -4.34 10.64 8.16
N THR A 123 -4.05 11.86 7.71
CA THR A 123 -4.10 12.20 6.28
C THR A 123 -3.01 11.49 5.48
N LYS A 124 -1.88 11.17 6.11
CA LYS A 124 -0.74 10.48 5.48
C LYS A 124 -1.16 9.13 4.91
N THR A 125 -1.87 8.31 5.68
CA THR A 125 -2.35 6.99 5.23
C THR A 125 -3.23 7.10 3.99
N VAL A 126 -4.11 8.11 3.96
CA VAL A 126 -5.00 8.35 2.81
C VAL A 126 -4.21 8.84 1.59
N ILE A 127 -3.24 9.73 1.78
CA ILE A 127 -2.35 10.22 0.72
C ILE A 127 -1.48 9.09 0.15
N ASP A 128 -0.95 8.21 1.00
CA ASP A 128 -0.16 7.06 0.55
C ASP A 128 -1.02 6.08 -0.25
N HIS A 129 -2.26 5.85 0.19
CA HIS A 129 -3.24 5.07 -0.57
C HIS A 129 -3.55 5.72 -1.93
N TRP A 130 -3.67 7.05 -1.97
CA TRP A 130 -3.85 7.80 -3.21
C TRP A 130 -2.64 7.69 -4.15
N LYS A 131 -1.42 7.80 -3.63
CA LYS A 131 -0.18 7.57 -4.40
C LYS A 131 -0.14 6.18 -5.00
N ASN A 132 -0.50 5.15 -4.23
CA ASN A 132 -0.56 3.77 -4.70
C ASN A 132 -1.55 3.60 -5.86
N LEU A 133 -2.75 4.18 -5.74
CA LEU A 133 -3.76 4.10 -6.79
C LEU A 133 -3.34 4.82 -8.07
N VAL A 134 -2.73 6.00 -7.97
CA VAL A 134 -2.20 6.73 -9.14
C VAL A 134 -1.09 5.93 -9.82
N ALA A 135 -0.19 5.31 -9.05
CA ALA A 135 0.87 4.48 -9.60
C ALA A 135 0.31 3.26 -10.34
N GLU A 136 -0.71 2.59 -9.80
CA GLU A 136 -1.36 1.47 -10.50
C GLU A 136 -2.15 1.91 -11.73
N ALA A 137 -2.82 3.06 -11.67
CA ALA A 137 -3.47 3.62 -12.85
C ALA A 137 -2.46 3.87 -13.98
N ASP A 138 -1.29 4.41 -13.63
CA ASP A 138 -0.22 4.66 -14.59
C ASP A 138 0.31 3.36 -15.21
N ASN A 139 0.53 2.33 -14.38
CA ASN A 139 1.04 1.02 -14.80
C ASN A 139 0.02 0.18 -15.59
N THR A 140 -1.27 0.47 -15.48
CA THR A 140 -2.34 -0.31 -16.12
C THR A 140 -2.99 0.48 -17.25
N VAL A 141 -4.09 1.17 -16.94
CA VAL A 141 -4.99 1.80 -17.91
C VAL A 141 -4.29 2.90 -18.69
N LEU A 142 -3.48 3.74 -18.04
CA LEU A 142 -2.84 4.85 -18.71
C LEU A 142 -1.69 4.40 -19.62
N ARG A 143 -0.90 3.40 -19.20
CA ARG A 143 0.13 2.81 -20.06
C ARG A 143 -0.48 2.22 -21.33
N GLU A 144 -1.60 1.51 -21.20
CA GLU A 144 -2.30 0.97 -22.36
C GLU A 144 -2.79 2.07 -23.30
N MET A 145 -3.34 3.17 -22.76
CA MET A 145 -3.77 4.30 -23.56
C MET A 145 -2.63 5.04 -24.23
N ARG A 146 -1.47 5.20 -23.57
CA ARG A 146 -0.26 5.77 -24.18
C ARG A 146 0.23 4.96 -25.39
N ARG A 147 0.04 3.64 -25.38
CA ARG A 147 0.35 2.77 -26.51
C ARG A 147 -0.67 2.91 -27.66
N LYS A 148 -1.94 3.09 -27.33
CA LYS A 148 -3.03 3.24 -28.32
C LYS A 148 -3.12 4.63 -28.93
N ASP A 149 -2.73 5.66 -28.19
CA ASP A 149 -2.79 7.07 -28.58
C ASP A 149 -1.44 7.76 -28.24
N PRO A 150 -0.38 7.49 -29.02
CA PRO A 150 0.95 8.05 -28.77
C PRO A 150 1.01 9.57 -28.95
N ASP A 151 0.18 10.13 -29.83
CA ASP A 151 0.17 11.57 -30.11
C ASP A 151 -0.25 12.40 -28.88
N ASN A 152 -1.08 11.82 -28.00
CA ASN A 152 -1.50 12.45 -26.75
C ASN A 152 -0.79 11.86 -25.51
N TYR A 153 0.43 11.34 -25.68
CA TYR A 153 1.19 10.68 -24.61
C TYR A 153 1.27 11.49 -23.29
N GLY A 154 1.38 12.82 -23.38
CA GLY A 154 1.43 13.71 -22.21
C GLY A 154 0.11 13.83 -21.44
N LEU A 155 -1.04 13.67 -22.12
CA LEU A 155 -2.37 13.71 -21.50
C LEU A 155 -2.61 12.47 -20.64
N TRP A 156 -2.13 11.32 -21.09
CA TRP A 156 -2.33 10.03 -20.44
C TRP A 156 -1.29 9.77 -19.34
N LYS A 157 -1.00 10.78 -18.52
CA LYS A 157 -0.08 10.67 -17.37
C LYS A 157 -0.69 11.31 -16.12
N LEU A 158 -0.43 10.68 -14.98
CA LEU A 158 -0.73 11.21 -13.66
C LEU A 158 0.51 11.02 -12.78
N ARG A 159 1.15 12.12 -12.38
CA ARG A 159 2.48 12.13 -11.78
C ARG A 159 2.49 12.70 -10.37
N TRP A 160 3.34 12.06 -9.59
CA TRP A 160 3.89 12.56 -8.34
C TRP A 160 5.37 12.83 -8.55
N ASP A 161 5.88 13.96 -8.08
CA ASP A 161 7.29 14.34 -8.15
C ASP A 161 7.77 14.67 -6.74
N LEU A 162 8.86 14.03 -6.29
CA LEU A 162 9.44 14.21 -4.96
C LEU A 162 8.43 14.17 -3.78
N GLY A 163 7.34 13.40 -3.93
CA GLY A 163 6.31 13.26 -2.91
C GLY A 163 5.14 14.25 -3.02
N GLU A 164 5.18 15.19 -3.95
CA GLU A 164 4.12 16.16 -4.24
C GLU A 164 3.41 15.88 -5.58
N PRO A 165 2.12 16.22 -5.69
CA PRO A 165 1.36 15.98 -6.91
C PRO A 165 1.71 17.03 -7.97
N LYS A 166 2.08 16.57 -9.17
CA LYS A 166 2.49 17.45 -10.27
C LYS A 166 1.33 17.81 -11.18
N ASP A 167 0.46 16.84 -11.45
CA ASP A 167 -0.67 17.05 -12.34
C ASP A 167 -1.88 17.56 -11.55
N ARG A 168 -2.54 18.59 -12.08
CA ARG A 168 -3.67 19.29 -11.44
C ARG A 168 -4.74 18.36 -10.83
N PRO A 169 -5.26 17.33 -11.52
CA PRO A 169 -6.27 16.46 -10.93
C PRO A 169 -5.76 15.69 -9.70
N VAL A 170 -4.47 15.29 -9.70
CA VAL A 170 -3.83 14.64 -8.56
C VAL A 170 -3.68 15.64 -7.42
N ALA A 171 -3.27 16.87 -7.73
CA ALA A 171 -3.11 17.94 -6.75
C ALA A 171 -4.43 18.35 -6.09
N ASP A 172 -5.51 18.44 -6.87
CA ASP A 172 -6.84 18.79 -6.37
C ASP A 172 -7.39 17.75 -5.39
N ILE A 173 -7.17 16.45 -5.66
CA ILE A 173 -7.58 15.38 -4.75
C ILE A 173 -6.70 15.37 -3.50
N SER A 174 -5.38 15.53 -3.65
CA SER A 174 -4.45 15.59 -2.52
C SER A 174 -4.72 16.78 -1.59
N ASN A 175 -4.99 17.95 -2.16
CA ASN A 175 -5.34 19.15 -1.40
C ASN A 175 -6.68 19.00 -0.68
N TRP A 176 -7.66 18.37 -1.35
CA TRP A 176 -8.94 18.02 -0.73
C TRP A 176 -8.75 17.07 0.46
N ILE A 177 -7.91 16.03 0.33
CA ILE A 177 -7.59 15.11 1.45
C ILE A 177 -6.97 15.87 2.63
N ARG A 178 -5.98 16.74 2.34
CA ARG A 178 -5.23 17.47 3.38
C ARG A 178 -6.06 18.53 4.11
N LYS A 179 -7.08 19.10 3.46
CA LYS A 179 -7.90 20.20 3.99
C LYS A 179 -9.28 19.71 4.42
N GLU A 180 -10.13 19.40 3.46
CA GLU A 180 -11.56 19.14 3.68
C GLU A 180 -11.78 17.78 4.36
N MET A 181 -11.17 16.71 3.83
CA MET A 181 -11.36 15.37 4.40
C MET A 181 -10.78 15.24 5.81
N LYS A 182 -9.66 15.95 6.05
CA LYS A 182 -9.06 16.06 7.38
C LYS A 182 -10.07 16.61 8.39
N GLU A 183 -10.79 17.67 8.04
CA GLU A 183 -11.80 18.27 8.91
C GLU A 183 -13.03 17.37 9.05
N GLU A 184 -13.49 16.73 7.97
CA GLU A 184 -14.67 15.85 7.98
C GLU A 184 -14.50 14.63 8.91
N PHE A 185 -13.29 14.07 8.99
CA PHE A 185 -13.00 12.83 9.72
C PHE A 185 -12.06 13.02 10.92
N ASP A 186 -11.80 14.27 11.32
CA ASP A 186 -10.84 14.65 12.36
C ASP A 186 -9.48 13.94 12.24
N LEU A 187 -8.95 13.89 11.01
CA LEU A 187 -7.70 13.20 10.73
C LEU A 187 -6.51 14.02 11.25
N ILE A 188 -5.55 13.33 11.84
CA ILE A 188 -4.25 13.89 12.20
C ILE A 188 -3.54 14.31 10.91
N PRO A 189 -3.14 15.59 10.77
CA PRO A 189 -2.44 16.05 9.58
C PRO A 189 -1.02 15.48 9.53
N GLU A 190 -0.55 15.22 8.31
CA GLU A 190 0.81 14.69 8.05
C GLU A 190 1.91 15.48 8.76
N SER A 191 1.80 16.81 8.85
CA SER A 191 2.77 17.66 9.55
C SER A 191 2.85 17.42 11.06
N LYS A 192 1.80 16.87 11.68
CA LYS A 192 1.76 16.51 13.10
C LYS A 192 2.17 15.06 13.36
N LEU A 193 2.33 14.24 12.32
CA LEU A 193 2.86 12.88 12.44
C LEU A 193 4.39 12.90 12.59
N SER A 194 4.95 13.83 13.36
CA SER A 194 6.36 13.74 13.74
C SER A 194 6.52 12.46 14.58
N ILE A 195 6.78 11.34 13.91
CA ILE A 195 7.15 10.09 14.53
C ILE A 195 8.52 10.38 15.12
N LYS A 196 8.55 10.83 16.39
CA LYS A 196 9.74 10.70 17.20
C LYS A 196 9.96 9.20 17.32
N LYS A 197 10.81 8.66 16.45
CA LYS A 197 11.41 7.36 16.68
C LYS A 197 12.20 7.52 17.96
N HIS A 198 11.64 7.05 19.05
CA HIS A 198 12.37 6.98 20.31
C HIS A 198 13.43 5.90 20.15
N GLU A 199 14.65 6.21 20.59
CA GLU A 199 15.72 5.22 20.66
C GLU A 199 15.24 4.07 21.55
N THR A 200 15.44 2.83 21.08
CA THR A 200 15.09 1.65 21.87
C THR A 200 15.99 1.63 23.10
N THR A 201 15.39 1.70 24.29
CA THR A 201 16.13 1.67 25.55
C THR A 201 16.42 0.23 25.97
N ALA A 202 17.34 0.06 26.92
CA ALA A 202 17.60 -1.25 27.52
C ALA A 202 16.34 -1.84 28.17
N ASP A 203 15.48 -1.01 28.76
CA ASP A 203 14.24 -1.44 29.40
C ASP A 203 13.22 -1.96 28.38
N ASP A 204 13.13 -1.33 27.21
CA ASP A 204 12.28 -1.81 26.11
C ASP A 204 12.72 -3.21 25.63
N LEU A 205 14.05 -3.42 25.54
CA LEU A 205 14.62 -4.72 25.18
C LEU A 205 14.37 -5.76 26.26
N LEU A 206 14.56 -5.41 27.54
CA LEU A 206 14.30 -6.31 28.66
C LEU A 206 12.83 -6.69 28.74
N MET A 207 11.92 -5.74 28.57
CA MET A 207 10.47 -6.00 28.53
C MET A 207 10.09 -6.92 27.36
N LEU A 208 10.66 -6.70 26.17
CA LEU A 208 10.41 -7.53 25.00
C LEU A 208 10.93 -8.96 25.21
N LEU A 209 12.15 -9.11 25.73
CA LEU A 209 12.75 -10.41 26.04
C LEU A 209 11.98 -11.15 27.14
N ASP A 210 11.60 -10.45 28.21
CA ASP A 210 10.78 -11.01 29.29
C ASP A 210 9.43 -11.48 28.77
N THR A 211 8.77 -10.69 27.91
CA THR A 211 7.50 -11.07 27.28
C THR A 211 7.66 -12.31 26.38
N LEU A 212 8.72 -12.37 25.57
CA LEU A 212 9.01 -13.51 24.70
C LEU A 212 9.32 -14.79 25.50
N TRP A 213 9.86 -14.65 26.71
CA TRP A 213 10.23 -15.75 27.59
C TRP A 213 9.06 -16.22 28.46
N THR A 214 8.39 -15.31 29.17
CA THR A 214 7.31 -15.61 30.12
C THR A 214 5.99 -15.96 29.44
N ARG A 215 5.72 -15.40 28.26
CA ARG A 215 4.50 -15.68 27.47
C ARG A 215 4.79 -16.49 26.21
N ALA A 216 5.89 -17.25 26.23
CA ALA A 216 6.38 -18.10 25.16
C ALA A 216 5.33 -19.04 24.54
N GLU A 217 4.35 -19.48 25.32
CA GLU A 217 3.25 -20.35 24.89
C GLU A 217 2.17 -19.63 24.05
N HIS A 218 2.05 -18.31 24.21
CA HIS A 218 1.09 -17.48 23.50
C HIS A 218 1.64 -16.85 22.21
N VAL A 219 2.94 -17.00 21.95
CA VAL A 219 3.60 -16.49 20.75
C VAL A 219 3.63 -17.60 19.69
N PRO A 220 2.82 -17.52 18.61
CA PRO A 220 2.68 -18.58 17.61
C PRO A 220 3.86 -18.57 16.62
N CYS A 221 5.09 -18.69 17.11
CA CYS A 221 6.28 -18.87 16.29
C CYS A 221 7.24 -19.89 16.91
N LEU A 222 7.96 -20.60 16.04
CA LEU A 222 8.96 -21.60 16.42
C LEU A 222 10.10 -20.91 17.20
N PRO A 223 10.70 -21.56 18.21
CA PRO A 223 11.74 -20.95 19.05
C PRO A 223 12.88 -20.28 18.27
N LEU A 224 13.29 -20.86 17.13
CA LEU A 224 14.35 -20.31 16.27
C LEU A 224 13.98 -19.00 15.56
N VAL A 225 12.70 -18.65 15.50
CA VAL A 225 12.17 -17.46 14.82
C VAL A 225 11.80 -16.36 15.84
N ARG A 226 11.82 -16.67 17.15
CA ARG A 226 11.42 -15.75 18.22
C ARG A 226 12.34 -14.55 18.42
N VAL A 227 13.59 -14.64 17.96
CA VAL A 227 14.63 -13.62 18.22
C VAL A 227 15.25 -13.10 16.92
N SER A 228 14.47 -13.04 15.83
CA SER A 228 14.94 -12.38 14.61
C SER A 228 14.56 -10.91 14.65
N VAL A 229 15.41 -10.09 15.28
CA VAL A 229 15.31 -8.63 15.22
C VAL A 229 16.15 -8.18 14.03
N HIS A 230 15.50 -7.82 12.92
CA HIS A 230 16.21 -7.26 11.78
C HIS A 230 16.47 -5.77 12.02
N TRP A 231 17.74 -5.41 12.18
CA TRP A 231 18.18 -4.03 12.27
C TRP A 231 18.49 -3.53 10.86
N THR A 232 17.74 -2.55 10.38
CA THR A 232 18.15 -1.72 9.23
C THR A 232 18.69 -0.42 9.80
N LEU A 233 20.02 -0.27 9.73
CA LEU A 233 20.72 1.00 9.88
C LEU A 233 20.32 1.96 8.75
#